data_AF-A0A0W7Y5A8-F1
#
_entry.id   AF-A0A0W7Y5A8-F1
#
_cell.length_a   1.000
_cell.length_b   1.000
_cell.length_c   1.000
_cell.angle_alpha   90.00
_cell.angle_beta   90.00
_cell.angle_gamma   90.00
#
_symmetry.space_group_name_H-M   'P 1'
#
loop_
_entity.id
_entity.type
_entity.pdbx_description
1 polymer ?
#
loop_
_entity_poly.entity_id
_entity_poly.type
_entity_poly.pdbx_seq_one_letter_code
_entity_poly.pdbx_strand_id
1 'polypeptide(L)'
;MSWTPNEYKAFKKGALLQDVDDLENMARMAVFHRIAANKKKLNIEKDLFDARSARKRIIDGDNAWKESKKIDTTRHAKAQEAMKKWAENINKKR
;
A
#
# COMPACT_ATOMS: atom_id res chain seq x y z
N MET A 1 -34.65 7.92 -15.35
CA MET A 1 -33.93 6.74 -15.90
C MET A 1 -33.24 6.05 -14.75
N SER A 2 -33.65 4.83 -14.38
CA SER A 2 -33.06 4.07 -13.28
C SER A 2 -32.14 3.00 -13.84
N TRP A 3 -30.87 2.99 -13.43
CA TRP A 3 -29.94 1.93 -13.80
C TRP A 3 -30.33 0.62 -13.13
N THR A 4 -30.10 -0.49 -13.84
CA THR A 4 -30.17 -1.81 -13.24
C THR A 4 -29.03 -1.98 -12.22
N PRO A 5 -29.17 -2.88 -11.23
CA PRO A 5 -28.10 -3.14 -10.27
C PRO A 5 -26.77 -3.54 -10.91
N ASN A 6 -26.81 -4.20 -12.08
CA ASN A 6 -25.60 -4.61 -12.80
C ASN A 6 -24.95 -3.43 -13.53
N GLU A 7 -25.74 -2.56 -14.16
CA GLU A 7 -25.24 -1.33 -14.77
C GLU A 7 -24.61 -0.40 -13.74
N TYR A 8 -25.24 -0.23 -12.57
CA TYR A 8 -24.67 0.57 -11.49
C TYR A 8 -23.35 -0.01 -10.97
N LYS A 9 -23.25 -1.33 -10.82
CA LYS A 9 -21.99 -2.00 -10.43
C LYS A 9 -20.90 -1.80 -11.48
N ALA A 10 -21.23 -1.94 -12.76
CA ALA A 10 -20.30 -1.72 -13.87
C ALA A 10 -19.82 -0.27 -13.91
N PHE A 11 -20.75 0.69 -13.76
CA PHE A 11 -20.42 2.11 -13.67
C PHE A 11 -19.46 2.41 -12.53
N LYS A 12 -19.78 1.93 -11.31
CA LYS A 12 -18.92 2.11 -10.14
C LYS A 12 -17.52 1.51 -10.36
N LYS A 13 -17.45 0.33 -10.96
CA LYS A 13 -16.17 -0.33 -11.30
C LYS A 13 -15.37 0.50 -12.30
N GLY A 14 -16.01 1.02 -13.34
CA GLY A 14 -15.40 1.91 -14.32
C GLY A 14 -14.84 3.19 -13.69
N ALA A 15 -15.64 3.86 -12.86
CA ALA A 15 -15.22 5.06 -12.13
C ALA A 15 -13.97 4.80 -11.26
N LEU A 16 -13.97 3.69 -10.52
CA LEU A 16 -12.81 3.31 -9.70
C LEU A 16 -11.55 3.01 -10.53
N LEU A 17 -11.69 2.44 -11.73
CA LEU A 17 -10.54 2.21 -12.61
C LEU A 17 -9.98 3.53 -13.15
N GLN A 18 -10.85 4.50 -13.46
CA GLN A 18 -10.45 5.83 -13.88
C GLN A 18 -9.66 6.56 -12.78
N ASP A 19 -10.12 6.49 -11.53
CA ASP A 19 -9.39 7.06 -10.40
C ASP A 19 -7.97 6.46 -10.25
N VAL A 20 -7.83 5.15 -10.50
CA VAL A 20 -6.52 4.47 -10.47
C VAL A 20 -5.60 4.97 -11.57
N ASP A 21 -6.13 5.19 -12.78
CA ASP A 21 -5.35 5.74 -13.89
C ASP A 21 -4.87 7.17 -13.61
N ASP A 22 -5.73 8.00 -13.00
CA ASP A 22 -5.37 9.36 -12.57
C ASP A 22 -4.26 9.34 -11.52
N LEU A 23 -4.34 8.45 -10.53
CA LEU A 23 -3.31 8.27 -9.50
C LEU A 23 -1.98 7.79 -10.09
N GLU A 24 -2.02 6.87 -11.05
CA GLU A 24 -0.83 6.41 -11.75
C GLU A 24 -0.16 7.54 -12.54
N ASN A 25 -0.94 8.36 -13.23
CA ASN A 25 -0.44 9.52 -13.96
C ASN A 25 0.21 10.54 -13.02
N MET A 26 -0.42 10.84 -11.89
CA MET A 26 0.16 11.72 -10.87
C MET A 26 1.48 11.17 -10.32
N ALA A 27 1.55 9.86 -10.05
CA ALA A 27 2.78 9.22 -9.57
C ALA A 27 3.90 9.28 -10.62
N ARG A 28 3.58 9.05 -11.90
CA ARG A 28 4.52 9.23 -13.03
C ARG A 28 5.07 10.65 -13.05
N MET A 29 4.20 11.65 -12.97
CA MET A 29 4.61 13.07 -12.96
C MET A 29 5.55 13.38 -11.80
N ALA A 30 5.26 12.87 -10.60
CA ALA A 30 6.14 13.03 -9.44
C ALA A 30 7.55 12.42 -9.67
N VAL A 31 7.63 11.24 -10.30
CA VAL A 31 8.92 10.64 -10.67
C VAL A 31 9.66 11.49 -11.69
N PHE A 32 8.97 11.97 -12.73
CA PHE A 32 9.59 12.83 -13.74
C PHE A 32 10.17 14.11 -13.12
N HIS A 33 9.41 14.81 -12.27
CA HIS A 33 9.91 15.98 -11.56
C HIS A 33 11.13 15.66 -10.69
N ARG A 34 11.13 14.50 -10.03
CA ARG A 34 12.26 14.08 -9.19
C ARG A 34 13.52 13.75 -9.99
N ILE A 35 13.37 13.08 -11.13
CA ILE A 35 14.48 12.80 -12.05
C ILE A 35 15.03 14.12 -12.61
N ALA A 36 14.15 15.04 -13.02
CA ALA A 36 14.55 16.37 -13.51
C ALA A 36 15.32 17.17 -12.45
N ALA A 37 15.00 16.98 -11.17
CA ALA A 37 15.73 17.56 -10.04
C ALA A 37 17.07 16.84 -9.73
N ASN A 38 17.59 15.99 -10.62
CA ASN A 38 18.80 15.18 -10.44
C ASN A 38 18.82 14.30 -9.18
N LYS A 39 17.64 13.92 -8.67
CA LYS A 39 17.53 13.03 -7.51
C LYS A 39 17.49 11.56 -7.94
N LYS A 40 17.72 10.66 -6.99
CA LYS A 40 17.69 9.20 -7.18
C LYS A 40 16.42 8.75 -7.89
N LYS A 41 16.56 7.84 -8.86
CA LYS A 41 15.45 7.15 -9.55
C LYS A 41 14.55 6.46 -8.53
N LEU A 42 13.24 6.68 -8.66
CA LEU A 42 12.20 5.98 -7.90
C LEU A 42 11.50 4.96 -8.79
N ASN A 43 11.03 3.88 -8.18
CA ASN A 43 10.12 2.95 -8.80
C ASN A 43 8.68 3.33 -8.40
N ILE A 44 7.83 3.62 -9.38
CA ILE A 44 6.44 4.05 -9.14
C ILE A 44 5.66 3.03 -8.30
N GLU A 45 5.71 1.75 -8.68
CA GLU A 45 4.92 0.69 -8.04
C GLU A 45 5.36 0.45 -6.59
N LYS A 46 6.65 0.62 -6.29
CA LYS A 46 7.22 0.33 -4.97
C LYS A 46 7.23 1.55 -4.04
N ASP A 47 7.50 2.73 -4.60
CA ASP A 47 7.81 3.92 -3.83
C ASP A 47 6.68 4.95 -3.81
N LEU A 48 5.69 4.83 -4.71
CA LEU A 48 4.61 5.82 -4.85
C LEU A 48 3.22 5.18 -4.88
N PHE A 49 2.87 4.49 -5.97
CA PHE A 49 1.54 3.94 -6.17
C PHE A 49 1.57 2.68 -7.04
N ASP A 50 1.09 1.56 -6.47
CA ASP A 50 0.95 0.28 -7.16
C ASP A 50 -0.41 0.19 -7.87
N ALA A 51 -0.48 0.78 -9.06
CA ALA A 51 -1.67 0.78 -9.90
C ALA A 51 -2.07 -0.64 -10.34
N ARG A 52 -1.09 -1.55 -10.50
CA ARG A 52 -1.34 -2.93 -10.92
C ARG A 52 -2.11 -3.70 -9.85
N SER A 53 -1.67 -3.63 -8.60
CA SER A 53 -2.38 -4.24 -7.48
C SER A 53 -3.75 -3.59 -7.26
N ALA A 54 -3.86 -2.26 -7.42
CA ALA A 54 -5.13 -1.55 -7.30
C ALA A 54 -6.16 -2.02 -8.35
N ARG A 55 -5.78 -2.09 -9.63
CA ARG A 55 -6.64 -2.61 -10.71
C ARG A 55 -7.07 -4.05 -10.44
N LYS A 56 -6.14 -4.90 -10.00
CA LYS A 56 -6.45 -6.29 -9.64
C LYS A 56 -7.52 -6.39 -8.56
N ARG A 57 -7.42 -5.59 -7.49
CA ARG A 57 -8.42 -5.55 -6.40
C ARG A 57 -9.80 -5.11 -6.88
N ILE A 58 -9.86 -4.16 -7.80
CA ILE A 58 -11.14 -3.68 -8.38
C ILE A 58 -11.75 -4.73 -9.31
N ILE A 59 -10.93 -5.47 -10.07
CA ILE A 59 -11.41 -6.44 -11.06
C ILE A 59 -11.83 -7.75 -10.42
N ASP A 60 -10.93 -8.35 -9.64
CA ASP A 60 -11.08 -9.71 -9.09
C ASP A 60 -11.86 -9.70 -7.77
N GLY A 61 -12.04 -8.51 -7.17
CA GLY A 61 -12.52 -8.37 -5.81
C GLY A 61 -11.42 -8.68 -4.81
N ASP A 62 -11.43 -7.97 -3.68
CA ASP A 62 -10.42 -8.16 -2.64
C ASP A 62 -10.93 -9.17 -1.60
N ASN A 63 -10.72 -10.47 -1.82
CA ASN A 63 -11.07 -11.47 -0.79
C ASN A 63 -10.22 -11.30 0.49
N ALA A 64 -9.10 -10.58 0.41
CA ALA A 64 -8.12 -10.41 1.48
C ALA A 64 -8.12 -9.02 2.13
N TRP A 65 -8.99 -8.06 1.75
CA TRP A 65 -9.02 -6.74 2.42
C TRP A 65 -9.31 -6.85 3.92
N LYS A 66 -10.05 -7.89 4.33
CA LYS A 66 -10.29 -8.21 5.74
C LYS A 66 -9.03 -8.68 6.46
N GLU A 67 -8.07 -9.26 5.73
CA GLU A 67 -6.80 -9.77 6.25
C GLU A 67 -5.66 -8.75 6.11
N SER A 68 -5.79 -7.73 5.26
CA SER A 68 -4.76 -6.71 5.02
C SER A 68 -4.43 -5.85 6.25
N LYS A 69 -5.22 -5.95 7.32
CA LYS A 69 -4.97 -5.32 8.63
C LYS A 69 -4.11 -6.17 9.58
N LYS A 70 -3.79 -7.43 9.25
CA LYS A 70 -2.91 -8.26 10.09
C LYS A 70 -1.47 -7.82 9.89
N ILE A 71 -1.04 -6.82 10.65
CA ILE A 71 0.37 -6.46 10.79
C ILE A 71 1.06 -7.64 11.49
N ASP A 72 2.07 -8.22 10.86
CA ASP A 72 2.90 -9.25 11.50
C ASP A 72 3.79 -8.59 12.58
N THR A 73 3.38 -8.72 13.83
CA THR A 73 4.05 -8.16 15.01
C THR A 73 5.14 -9.07 15.58
N THR A 74 5.38 -10.24 14.99
CA THR A 74 6.32 -11.24 15.55
C THR A 74 7.75 -10.70 15.68
N ARG A 75 8.21 -9.91 14.70
CA ARG A 75 9.51 -9.22 14.76
C ARG A 75 9.58 -8.18 15.87
N HIS A 76 8.52 -7.41 16.06
CA HIS A 76 8.43 -6.39 17.11
C HIS A 76 8.46 -7.03 18.51
N ALA A 77 7.68 -8.11 18.69
CA ALA A 77 7.66 -8.86 19.95
C ALA A 77 9.04 -9.43 20.32
N LYS A 78 9.74 -10.06 19.35
CA LYS A 78 11.11 -10.58 19.56
C LYS A 78 12.10 -9.46 19.93
N ALA A 79 11.98 -8.29 19.30
CA ALA A 79 12.83 -7.15 19.62
C ALA A 79 12.58 -6.62 21.04
N GLN A 80 11.31 -6.53 21.47
CA GLN A 80 10.98 -6.12 22.84
C GLN A 80 11.48 -7.11 23.90
N GLU A 81 11.36 -8.41 23.65
CA GLU A 81 11.93 -9.44 24.54
C GLU A 81 13.45 -9.34 24.66
N ALA A 82 14.14 -9.12 23.53
CA ALA A 82 15.59 -8.94 23.52
C ALA A 82 16.02 -7.70 24.32
N MET A 83 15.30 -6.58 24.16
CA MET A 83 15.54 -5.35 24.93
C MET A 83 15.32 -5.55 26.43
N LYS A 84 14.25 -6.26 26.81
CA LYS A 84 13.96 -6.57 28.21
C LYS A 84 15.08 -7.40 28.85
N LYS A 85 15.52 -8.47 28.17
CA LYS A 85 16.65 -9.30 28.62
C LYS A 85 17.95 -8.50 28.74
N TRP A 86 18.22 -7.61 27.79
CA TRP A 86 19.39 -6.74 27.85
C TRP A 86 19.35 -5.80 29.05
N ALA A 87 18.21 -5.16 29.32
CA ALA A 87 18.02 -4.28 30.48
C ALA A 87 18.19 -5.02 31.81
N GLU A 88 17.62 -6.22 31.94
CA GLU A 88 17.78 -7.08 33.14
C GLU A 88 19.25 -7.46 33.38
N ASN A 89 20.00 -7.77 32.32
CA ASN A 89 21.42 -8.11 32.42
C ASN A 89 22.31 -6.93 32.81
N ILE A 90 21.93 -5.70 32.44
CA ILE A 90 22.63 -4.49 32.91
C ILE A 90 22.40 -4.29 34.40
N ASN A 91 21.16 -4.50 34.86
CA ASN A 91 20.81 -4.28 36.26
C ASN A 91 21.42 -5.34 37.20
N LYS A 92 21.68 -6.56 36.72
CA LYS A 92 22.41 -7.62 37.45
C LYS A 92 23.93 -7.42 37.53
N LYS A 93 24.50 -6.55 36.69
CA LYS A 93 25.94 -6.25 36.67
C LYS A 93 26.32 -5.02 37.52
N ARG A 94 25.33 -4.31 38.06
CA ARG A 94 25.49 -3.29 39.11
C ARG A 94 25.31 -3.94 40.47
#